data_AF-A0A2N8NGU0-F1
#
_entry.id   AF-A0A2N8NGU0-F1
#
_cell.length_a   1.000
_cell.length_b   1.000
_cell.length_c   1.000
_cell.angle_alpha   90.00
_cell.angle_beta   90.00
_cell.angle_gamma   90.00
#
_symmetry.space_group_name_H-M   'P 1'
#
loop_
_entity.id
_entity.type
_entity.pdbx_description
1 polymer ?
#
loop_
_entity_poly.entity_id
_entity_poly.type
_entity_poly.pdbx_seq_one_letter_code
_entity_poly.pdbx_strand_id
1 'polypeptide(L)'
;MTATPYIERQPADVIKRFQEGKLREALRYVNTHSTFYRRLFREHDIDPERVQHLEDLTAIPFTEKSDLQLHNEEFVCVPRARIIDYITTSGTLGDPVTFAMTDADLDRLAYNEQISFACTGAGPGSVFQLMTTIDKRFMAGLAYFLGIRRLGAGIVRVGNGIPELQWDTIRRVRPDTIIVVPSFIPRIIDYAEAHGIDYRASSVRRAVCIGENLREQDFSLNLLGESIRRRWNIELFSTYASTEMATTFTECPCGCGGHHHPELIICELIGDDGLPVADDEAGELVVTTLGVEGMPLVRFKTGDLARFHREPCRCGRTTMRISPIIGRRNHMVKYK
;
A
#
# COMPACT_ATOMS: atom_id res chain seq x y z
N MET A 1 20.33 -9.54 -7.86
CA MET A 1 19.67 -10.31 -6.78
C MET A 1 18.54 -9.45 -6.23
N THR A 2 17.29 -9.87 -6.42
CA THR A 2 16.12 -9.19 -5.86
C THR A 2 16.24 -9.22 -4.34
N ALA A 3 16.33 -8.04 -3.71
CA ALA A 3 16.42 -7.90 -2.26
C ALA A 3 15.04 -8.20 -1.63
N THR A 4 14.59 -9.45 -1.72
CA THR A 4 13.49 -9.93 -0.88
C THR A 4 13.98 -9.91 0.56
N PRO A 5 13.31 -9.21 1.48
CA PRO A 5 13.66 -9.21 2.89
C PRO A 5 13.73 -10.64 3.43
N TYR A 6 14.69 -10.88 4.34
CA TYR A 6 14.91 -12.21 4.92
C TYR A 6 13.64 -12.79 5.56
N ILE A 7 12.89 -11.93 6.27
CA ILE A 7 11.65 -12.30 6.96
C ILE A 7 10.57 -12.81 6.00
N GLU A 8 10.53 -12.30 4.77
CA GLU A 8 9.51 -12.67 3.77
C GLU A 8 9.72 -14.06 3.15
N ARG A 9 10.80 -14.75 3.54
CA ARG A 9 11.11 -16.13 3.14
C ARG A 9 11.07 -17.11 4.31
N GLN A 10 10.74 -16.63 5.51
CA GLN A 10 10.69 -17.48 6.69
C GLN A 10 9.37 -18.25 6.79
N PRO A 11 9.35 -19.40 7.49
CA PRO A 11 8.12 -20.10 7.82
C PRO A 11 7.10 -19.21 8.56
N ALA A 12 5.81 -19.52 8.41
CA ALA A 12 4.72 -18.71 8.95
C ALA A 12 4.80 -18.52 10.48
N ASP A 13 5.26 -19.53 11.23
CA ASP A 13 5.43 -19.46 12.68
C ASP A 13 6.57 -18.50 13.08
N VAL A 14 7.65 -18.44 12.29
CA VAL A 14 8.75 -17.49 12.49
C VAL A 14 8.28 -16.07 12.20
N ILE A 15 7.53 -15.88 11.11
CA ILE A 15 6.92 -14.58 10.76
C ILE A 15 5.98 -14.13 11.88
N LYS A 16 5.11 -15.01 12.38
CA LYS A 16 4.18 -14.72 13.49
C LYS A 16 4.93 -14.23 14.72
N ARG A 17 5.91 -15.00 15.23
CA ARG A 17 6.68 -14.61 16.42
C ARG A 17 7.42 -13.28 16.24
N PHE A 18 7.93 -13.03 15.03
CA PHE A 18 8.56 -11.76 14.71
C PHE A 18 7.56 -10.59 14.78
N GLN A 19 6.36 -10.76 14.21
CA GLN A 19 5.30 -9.75 14.30
C GLN A 19 4.80 -9.54 15.73
N GLU A 20 4.69 -10.58 16.55
CA GLU A 20 4.34 -10.48 17.96
C GLU A 20 5.37 -9.67 18.77
N GLY A 21 6.66 -9.78 18.42
CA GLY A 21 7.70 -8.88 18.93
C GLY A 21 7.43 -7.42 18.57
N LYS A 22 7.16 -7.16 17.29
CA LYS A 22 6.88 -5.81 16.77
C LYS A 22 5.58 -5.22 17.29
N LEU A 23 4.56 -6.05 17.50
CA LEU A 23 3.28 -5.64 18.08
C LEU A 23 3.49 -5.04 19.46
N ARG A 24 4.22 -5.73 20.33
CA ARG A 24 4.52 -5.27 21.70
C ARG A 24 5.28 -3.95 21.69
N GLU A 25 6.25 -3.80 20.79
CA GLU A 25 6.95 -2.52 20.58
C GLU A 25 5.97 -1.40 20.19
N ALA A 26 5.09 -1.66 19.22
CA ALA A 26 4.10 -0.68 18.74
C ALA A 26 3.10 -0.28 19.83
N LEU A 27 2.54 -1.25 20.58
CA LEU A 27 1.58 -1.00 21.64
C LEU A 27 2.19 -0.18 22.79
N ARG A 28 3.41 -0.52 23.20
CA ARG A 28 4.14 0.25 24.23
C ARG A 28 4.44 1.67 23.76
N TYR A 29 4.81 1.82 22.49
CA TYR A 29 5.07 3.13 21.89
C TYR A 29 3.82 4.02 21.90
N VAL A 30 2.68 3.53 21.40
CA VAL A 30 1.45 4.33 21.34
C VAL A 30 0.86 4.60 22.73
N ASN A 31 0.96 3.66 23.67
CA ASN A 31 0.52 3.90 25.05
C ASN A 31 1.30 5.04 25.72
N THR A 32 2.59 5.13 25.40
CA THR A 32 3.48 6.17 25.96
C THR A 32 3.24 7.53 25.28
N HIS A 33 3.12 7.55 23.94
CA HIS A 33 3.25 8.77 23.17
C HIS A 33 1.93 9.31 22.59
N SER A 34 0.94 8.45 22.29
CA SER A 34 -0.36 8.90 21.77
C SER A 34 -1.32 9.16 22.92
N THR A 35 -1.90 10.37 22.93
CA THR A 35 -2.95 10.71 23.89
C THR A 35 -4.24 9.93 23.59
N PHE A 36 -4.55 9.72 22.30
CA PHE A 36 -5.70 8.93 21.88
C PHE A 36 -5.62 7.48 22.38
N TYR A 37 -4.53 6.76 22.08
CA TYR A 37 -4.42 5.35 22.47
C TYR A 37 -4.32 5.15 23.97
N ARG A 38 -3.62 6.05 24.70
CA ARG A 38 -3.60 6.00 26.17
C ARG A 38 -5.00 6.18 26.78
N ARG A 39 -5.82 7.06 26.20
CA ARG A 39 -7.23 7.21 26.61
C ARG A 39 -8.02 5.94 26.29
N LEU A 40 -7.95 5.45 25.06
CA LEU A 40 -8.63 4.24 24.61
C LEU A 40 -8.33 3.05 25.53
N PHE A 41 -7.06 2.80 25.83
CA PHE A 41 -6.67 1.68 26.70
C PHE A 41 -7.22 1.84 28.11
N ARG A 42 -7.16 3.04 28.69
CA ARG A 42 -7.69 3.30 30.03
C ARG A 42 -9.22 3.14 30.10
N GLU A 43 -9.94 3.62 29.10
CA GLU A 43 -11.42 3.56 29.07
C GLU A 43 -11.96 2.14 28.89
N HIS A 44 -11.18 1.27 28.25
CA HIS A 44 -11.52 -0.13 28.01
C HIS A 44 -10.82 -1.11 28.97
N ASP A 45 -10.13 -0.62 30.00
CA ASP A 45 -9.36 -1.43 30.97
C ASP A 45 -8.35 -2.39 30.30
N ILE A 46 -7.68 -1.90 29.24
CA ILE A 46 -6.70 -2.66 28.47
C ILE A 46 -5.30 -2.36 29.01
N ASP A 47 -4.61 -3.41 29.44
CA ASP A 47 -3.18 -3.38 29.69
C ASP A 47 -2.43 -3.80 28.41
N PRO A 48 -1.76 -2.88 27.69
CA PRO A 48 -1.04 -3.23 26.46
C PRO A 48 0.10 -4.23 26.70
N GLU A 49 0.62 -4.35 27.92
CA GLU A 49 1.63 -5.37 28.24
C GLU A 49 1.02 -6.78 28.33
N ARG A 50 -0.30 -6.94 28.37
CA ARG A 50 -0.95 -8.27 28.32
C ARG A 50 -1.19 -8.77 26.89
N VAL A 51 -1.09 -7.89 25.89
CA VAL A 51 -1.25 -8.25 24.47
C VAL A 51 0.09 -8.78 23.95
N GLN A 52 0.26 -10.10 24.01
CA GLN A 52 1.53 -10.76 23.68
C GLN A 52 1.49 -11.46 22.32
N HIS A 53 0.30 -11.87 21.88
CA HIS A 53 0.07 -12.60 20.65
C HIS A 53 -0.80 -11.82 19.66
N LEU A 54 -0.75 -12.18 18.37
CA LEU A 54 -1.60 -11.54 17.36
C LEU A 54 -3.08 -11.73 17.66
N GLU A 55 -3.46 -12.86 18.25
CA GLU A 55 -4.83 -13.20 18.62
C GLU A 55 -5.38 -12.29 19.75
N ASP A 56 -4.49 -11.75 20.59
CA ASP A 56 -4.86 -10.86 21.70
C ASP A 56 -5.31 -9.47 21.19
N LEU A 57 -5.05 -9.14 19.91
CA LEU A 57 -5.53 -7.90 19.28
C LEU A 57 -7.06 -7.76 19.39
N THR A 58 -7.79 -8.87 19.45
CA THR A 58 -9.26 -8.86 19.63
C THR A 58 -9.73 -8.14 20.90
N ALA A 59 -8.86 -8.00 21.91
CA ALA A 59 -9.15 -7.24 23.13
C ALA A 59 -9.11 -5.70 22.91
N ILE A 60 -8.48 -5.22 21.84
CA ILE A 60 -8.35 -3.79 21.54
C ILE A 60 -9.48 -3.35 20.60
N PRO A 61 -10.26 -2.31 20.94
CA PRO A 61 -11.24 -1.72 20.03
C PRO A 61 -10.62 -1.27 18.71
N PHE A 62 -11.45 -1.18 17.67
CA PHE A 62 -11.01 -0.66 16.39
C PHE A 62 -10.72 0.84 16.45
N THR A 63 -9.72 1.28 15.68
CA THR A 63 -9.59 2.70 15.31
C THR A 63 -10.37 2.93 14.02
N GLU A 64 -11.24 3.93 14.01
CA GLU A 64 -12.03 4.30 12.84
C GLU A 64 -11.54 5.61 12.20
N LYS A 65 -11.96 5.86 10.97
CA LYS A 65 -11.63 7.10 10.27
C LYS A 65 -12.22 8.34 10.97
N SER A 66 -13.39 8.19 11.59
CA SER A 66 -14.02 9.23 12.42
C SER A 66 -13.14 9.64 13.60
N ASP A 67 -12.44 8.69 14.23
CA ASP A 67 -11.51 8.99 15.33
C ASP A 67 -10.37 9.90 14.84
N LEU A 68 -9.79 9.58 13.69
CA LEU A 68 -8.76 10.39 13.05
C LEU A 68 -9.24 11.79 12.67
N GLN A 69 -10.52 11.95 12.34
CA GLN A 69 -11.12 13.25 12.00
C GLN A 69 -11.41 14.08 13.25
N LEU A 70 -11.94 13.46 14.31
CA LEU A 70 -12.35 14.12 15.54
C LEU A 70 -11.16 14.41 16.49
N HIS A 71 -10.14 13.55 16.48
CA HIS A 71 -9.05 13.56 17.45
C HIS A 71 -7.66 13.62 16.79
N ASN A 72 -7.55 14.19 15.58
CA ASN A 72 -6.34 14.11 14.74
C ASN A 72 -5.01 14.41 15.48
N GLU A 73 -4.95 15.50 16.26
CA GLU A 73 -3.74 15.89 16.99
C GLU A 73 -3.37 14.90 18.10
N GLU A 74 -4.34 14.17 18.66
CA GLU A 74 -4.12 13.23 19.76
C GLU A 74 -3.44 11.92 19.32
N PHE A 75 -3.42 11.64 18.01
CA PHE A 75 -2.69 10.52 17.40
C PHE A 75 -1.20 10.82 17.19
N VAL A 76 -0.80 12.09 17.18
CA VAL A 76 0.60 12.48 16.95
C VAL A 76 1.45 12.07 18.15
N CYS A 77 2.44 11.21 17.91
CA CYS A 77 3.31 10.64 18.94
C CYS A 77 4.65 11.38 19.10
N VAL A 78 4.90 12.41 18.30
CA VAL A 78 6.18 13.14 18.27
C VAL A 78 5.97 14.64 18.47
N PRO A 79 6.95 15.36 19.07
CA PRO A 79 6.88 16.81 19.13
C PRO A 79 6.90 17.40 17.72
N ARG A 80 6.24 18.55 17.55
CA ARG A 80 6.11 19.24 16.25
C ARG A 80 7.45 19.46 15.52
N ALA A 81 8.53 19.68 16.25
CA ALA A 81 9.87 19.88 15.69
C ALA A 81 10.46 18.64 14.99
N ARG A 82 9.94 17.43 15.24
CA ARG A 82 10.33 16.20 14.55
C ARG A 82 9.48 15.91 13.31
N ILE A 83 8.41 16.66 13.08
CA ILE A 83 7.55 16.50 11.91
C ILE A 83 8.20 17.23 10.74
N ILE A 84 8.41 16.53 9.62
CA ILE A 84 9.02 17.10 8.41
C ILE A 84 8.07 17.12 7.22
N ASP A 85 7.03 16.29 7.22
CA ASP A 85 6.01 16.33 6.18
C ASP A 85 4.60 16.21 6.77
N TYR A 86 3.66 16.91 6.11
CA TYR A 86 2.24 16.90 6.43
C TYR A 86 1.46 16.48 5.20
N ILE A 87 0.88 15.29 5.30
CA ILE A 87 0.11 14.65 4.24
C ILE A 87 -1.36 14.76 4.56
N THR A 88 -2.22 14.91 3.55
CA THR A 88 -3.66 14.94 3.76
C THR A 88 -4.36 13.88 2.93
N THR A 89 -5.25 13.13 3.55
CA THR A 89 -6.14 12.23 2.80
C THR A 89 -7.44 12.96 2.45
N SER A 90 -7.84 12.89 1.19
CA SER A 90 -9.14 13.39 0.75
C SER A 90 -10.21 12.35 1.11
N GLY A 91 -11.04 12.65 2.12
CA GLY A 91 -12.26 11.89 2.40
C GLY A 91 -13.42 12.39 1.55
N THR A 92 -14.30 11.49 1.13
CA THR A 92 -15.62 11.86 0.60
C THR A 92 -16.48 12.36 1.76
N LEU A 93 -16.89 13.64 1.72
CA LEU A 93 -17.93 14.27 2.55
C LEU A 93 -17.59 14.67 4.00
N GLY A 94 -16.32 14.68 4.43
CA GLY A 94 -15.92 15.14 5.78
C GLY A 94 -14.61 15.92 5.82
N ASP A 95 -14.21 16.38 7.00
CA ASP A 95 -12.93 17.09 7.19
C ASP A 95 -11.74 16.20 6.81
N PRO A 96 -10.73 16.75 6.10
CA PRO A 96 -9.56 15.99 5.69
C PRO A 96 -8.73 15.57 6.90
N VAL A 97 -8.25 14.33 6.90
CA VAL A 97 -7.33 13.83 7.93
C VAL A 97 -5.92 14.26 7.55
N THR A 98 -5.20 14.87 8.50
CA THR A 98 -3.78 15.19 8.36
C THR A 98 -2.94 14.08 8.98
N PHE A 99 -1.89 13.67 8.28
CA PHE A 99 -0.87 12.75 8.75
C PHE A 99 0.45 13.50 8.90
N ALA A 100 1.02 13.43 10.11
CA ALA A 100 2.32 13.98 10.44
C ALA A 100 3.40 12.91 10.32
N MET A 101 4.44 13.17 9.52
CA MET A 101 5.53 12.24 9.27
C MET A 101 6.88 12.78 9.75
N THR A 102 7.66 11.88 10.34
CA THR A 102 9.08 12.09 10.67
C THR A 102 10.01 11.67 9.52
N ASP A 103 11.32 11.88 9.68
CA ASP A 103 12.33 11.41 8.70
C ASP A 103 12.34 9.89 8.61
N ALA A 104 12.27 9.25 9.77
CA ALA A 104 12.23 7.80 9.87
C ALA A 104 10.98 7.23 9.18
N ASP A 105 9.84 7.93 9.25
CA ASP A 105 8.63 7.52 8.52
C ASP A 105 8.82 7.59 7.01
N LEU A 106 9.47 8.64 6.49
CA LEU A 106 9.79 8.77 5.06
C LEU A 106 10.83 7.72 4.61
N ASP A 107 11.83 7.42 5.44
CA ASP A 107 12.82 6.36 5.18
C ASP A 107 12.18 4.97 5.16
N ARG A 108 11.26 4.72 6.10
CA ARG A 108 10.47 3.49 6.16
C ARG A 108 9.58 3.36 4.92
N LEU A 109 8.94 4.45 4.47
CA LEU A 109 8.15 4.48 3.24
C LEU A 109 9.03 4.24 2.00
N ALA A 110 10.23 4.81 1.96
CA ALA A 110 11.21 4.56 0.90
C ALA A 110 11.64 3.09 0.87
N TYR A 111 11.85 2.47 2.04
CA TYR A 111 12.15 1.04 2.14
C TYR A 111 10.99 0.18 1.63
N ASN A 112 9.75 0.46 2.03
CA ASN A 112 8.55 -0.20 1.51
C ASN A 112 8.51 -0.16 -0.02
N GLU A 113 8.59 1.03 -0.61
CA GLU A 113 8.50 1.17 -2.06
C GLU A 113 9.71 0.56 -2.79
N GLN A 114 10.91 0.57 -2.19
CA GLN A 114 12.08 -0.14 -2.71
C GLN A 114 11.80 -1.64 -2.88
N ILE A 115 11.28 -2.31 -1.85
CA ILE A 115 11.01 -3.75 -1.89
C ILE A 115 9.81 -4.07 -2.79
N SER A 116 8.79 -3.19 -2.82
CA SER A 116 7.64 -3.25 -3.73
C SER A 116 8.08 -3.20 -5.20
N PHE A 117 8.90 -2.22 -5.59
CA PHE A 117 9.37 -2.13 -6.98
C PHE A 117 10.35 -3.22 -7.36
N ALA A 118 11.24 -3.64 -6.45
CA ALA A 118 12.11 -4.79 -6.66
C ALA A 118 11.31 -6.08 -6.93
N CYS A 119 10.10 -6.20 -6.35
CA CYS A 119 9.19 -7.31 -6.59
C CYS A 119 8.76 -7.44 -8.06
N THR A 120 8.69 -6.33 -8.79
CA THR A 120 8.30 -6.29 -10.21
C THR A 120 9.43 -6.66 -11.19
N GLY A 121 10.61 -7.01 -10.66
CA GLY A 121 11.82 -7.26 -11.46
C GLY A 121 12.62 -5.98 -11.78
N ALA A 122 12.19 -4.82 -11.28
CA ALA A 122 12.95 -3.58 -11.39
C ALA A 122 14.21 -3.59 -10.50
N GLY A 123 15.20 -2.80 -10.88
CA GLY A 123 16.42 -2.64 -10.08
C GLY A 123 17.33 -1.54 -10.63
N PRO A 124 18.60 -1.49 -10.18
CA PRO A 124 19.60 -0.60 -10.75
C PRO A 124 19.66 -0.73 -12.28
N GLY A 125 19.62 0.41 -12.97
CA GLY A 125 19.55 0.49 -14.43
C GLY A 125 18.13 0.55 -15.01
N SER A 126 17.08 0.24 -14.24
CA SER A 126 15.71 0.58 -14.63
C SER A 126 15.48 2.09 -14.57
N VAL A 127 14.60 2.59 -15.43
CA VAL A 127 14.12 3.97 -15.46
C VAL A 127 12.60 3.99 -15.42
N PHE A 128 12.07 4.64 -14.40
CA PHE A 128 10.64 4.78 -14.14
C PHE A 128 10.13 6.13 -14.64
N GLN A 129 8.93 6.15 -15.23
CA GLN A 129 8.17 7.36 -15.48
C GLN A 129 6.97 7.41 -14.56
N LEU A 130 6.95 8.40 -13.69
CA LEU A 130 5.88 8.65 -12.73
C LEU A 130 4.80 9.50 -13.39
N MET A 131 3.64 8.89 -13.62
CA MET A 131 2.46 9.53 -14.25
C MET A 131 1.44 10.03 -13.21
N THR A 132 1.89 10.26 -11.98
CA THR A 132 1.06 10.66 -10.83
C THR A 132 1.66 11.91 -10.18
N THR A 133 0.83 12.67 -9.45
CA THR A 133 1.28 13.89 -8.75
C THR A 133 2.18 13.54 -7.56
N ILE A 134 3.12 14.42 -7.23
CA ILE A 134 3.85 14.43 -5.94
C ILE A 134 3.35 15.56 -5.05
N ASP A 135 2.89 16.65 -5.68
CA ASP A 135 2.37 17.81 -4.98
C ASP A 135 0.97 17.56 -4.39
N LYS A 136 0.45 18.58 -3.70
CA LYS A 136 -0.88 18.60 -3.06
C LYS A 136 -1.00 17.62 -1.90
N ARG A 137 0.10 17.42 -1.17
CA ARG A 137 0.17 16.58 0.05
C ARG A 137 -0.28 15.14 -0.23
N PHE A 138 0.05 14.64 -1.42
CA PHE A 138 -0.30 13.31 -1.89
C PHE A 138 0.85 12.33 -1.64
N MET A 139 0.66 11.40 -0.71
CA MET A 139 1.71 10.50 -0.24
C MET A 139 2.32 9.64 -1.34
N ALA A 140 1.49 9.05 -2.20
CA ALA A 140 1.93 7.99 -3.11
C ALA A 140 3.02 8.46 -4.07
N GLY A 141 2.88 9.63 -4.71
CA GLY A 141 3.92 10.14 -5.61
C GLY A 141 5.27 10.36 -4.91
N LEU A 142 5.25 10.90 -3.69
CA LEU A 142 6.44 11.08 -2.86
C LEU A 142 7.05 9.73 -2.48
N ALA A 143 6.23 8.79 -2.02
CA ALA A 143 6.63 7.42 -1.68
C ALA A 143 7.40 6.77 -2.84
N TYR A 144 6.83 6.82 -4.04
CA TYR A 144 7.41 6.21 -5.22
C TYR A 144 8.75 6.84 -5.59
N PHE A 145 8.84 8.17 -5.52
CA PHE A 145 10.10 8.88 -5.75
C PHE A 145 11.20 8.45 -4.77
N LEU A 146 10.88 8.37 -3.48
CA LEU A 146 11.83 7.96 -2.44
C LEU A 146 12.25 6.49 -2.62
N GLY A 147 11.29 5.59 -2.87
CA GLY A 147 11.56 4.17 -3.06
C GLY A 147 12.39 3.85 -4.29
N ILE A 148 12.08 4.48 -5.44
CA ILE A 148 12.86 4.27 -6.68
C ILE A 148 14.29 4.77 -6.52
N ARG A 149 14.49 5.91 -5.84
CA ARG A 149 15.83 6.40 -5.51
C ARG A 149 16.59 5.41 -4.62
N ARG A 150 15.93 4.89 -3.59
CA ARG A 150 16.51 3.89 -2.67
C ARG A 150 16.82 2.57 -3.38
N LEU A 151 16.02 2.18 -4.38
CA LEU A 151 16.27 1.03 -5.27
C LEU A 151 17.52 1.21 -6.14
N GLY A 152 18.01 2.43 -6.32
CA GLY A 152 19.12 2.75 -7.23
C GLY A 152 18.69 2.84 -8.70
N ALA A 153 17.40 3.07 -8.95
CA ALA A 153 16.82 3.20 -10.29
C ALA A 153 16.58 4.68 -10.65
N GLY A 154 16.51 4.98 -11.94
CA GLY A 154 16.18 6.31 -12.44
C GLY A 154 14.68 6.60 -12.33
N ILE A 155 14.32 7.87 -12.10
CA ILE A 155 12.92 8.30 -12.10
C ILE A 155 12.74 9.62 -12.86
N VAL A 156 11.73 9.66 -13.72
CA VAL A 156 11.24 10.87 -14.40
C VAL A 156 9.88 11.23 -13.84
N ARG A 157 9.76 12.44 -13.30
CA ARG A 157 8.54 12.91 -12.63
C ARG A 157 7.72 13.76 -13.60
N VAL A 158 6.88 13.09 -14.39
CA VAL A 158 6.09 13.76 -15.43
C VAL A 158 4.80 14.33 -14.86
N GLY A 159 4.23 13.67 -13.85
CA GLY A 159 2.94 14.03 -13.31
C GLY A 159 1.78 13.48 -14.13
N ASN A 160 0.56 13.87 -13.78
CA ASN A 160 -0.66 13.30 -14.31
C ASN A 160 -1.14 13.97 -15.62
N GLY A 161 -1.85 13.20 -16.45
CA GLY A 161 -2.96 13.72 -17.27
C GLY A 161 -2.68 14.31 -18.65
N ILE A 162 -1.42 14.45 -19.10
CA ILE A 162 -1.10 15.00 -20.43
C ILE A 162 -0.40 13.96 -21.32
N PRO A 163 -1.13 13.20 -22.17
CA PRO A 163 -0.55 12.14 -23.01
C PRO A 163 0.61 12.59 -23.90
N GLU A 164 0.56 13.79 -24.46
CA GLU A 164 1.65 14.38 -25.25
C GLU A 164 2.97 14.42 -24.46
N LEU A 165 2.92 14.95 -23.25
CA LEU A 165 4.09 15.05 -22.37
C LEU A 165 4.58 13.66 -21.93
N GLN A 166 3.66 12.71 -21.74
CA GLN A 166 4.05 11.33 -21.45
C GLN A 166 4.86 10.73 -22.59
N TRP A 167 4.40 10.88 -23.84
CA TRP A 167 5.08 10.32 -25.00
C TRP A 167 6.38 11.04 -25.36
N ASP A 168 6.43 12.37 -25.23
CA ASP A 168 7.70 13.10 -25.41
C ASP A 168 8.76 12.60 -24.42
N THR A 169 8.36 12.36 -23.17
CA THR A 169 9.25 11.80 -22.15
C THR A 169 9.67 10.37 -22.49
N ILE A 170 8.72 9.51 -22.89
CA ILE A 170 9.02 8.12 -23.27
C ILE A 170 10.05 8.09 -24.42
N ARG A 171 9.89 8.98 -25.41
CA ARG A 171 10.80 9.10 -26.55
C ARG A 171 12.20 9.56 -26.14
N ARG A 172 12.31 10.57 -25.27
CA ARG A 172 13.58 11.20 -24.89
C ARG A 172 14.37 10.39 -23.86
N VAL A 173 13.70 9.97 -22.80
CA VAL A 173 14.35 9.35 -21.63
C VAL A 173 14.34 7.83 -21.72
N ARG A 174 13.46 7.26 -22.54
CA ARG A 174 13.34 5.81 -22.76
C ARG A 174 13.13 5.02 -21.47
N PRO A 175 12.15 5.37 -20.61
CA PRO A 175 11.81 4.58 -19.42
C PRO A 175 11.32 3.19 -19.81
N ASP A 176 11.67 2.19 -19.01
CA ASP A 176 11.18 0.82 -19.17
C ASP A 176 9.99 0.52 -18.25
N THR A 177 9.74 1.35 -17.24
CA THR A 177 8.63 1.18 -16.30
C THR A 177 7.78 2.45 -16.21
N ILE A 178 6.46 2.31 -16.20
CA ILE A 178 5.52 3.42 -15.92
C ILE A 178 4.80 3.16 -14.60
N ILE A 179 4.63 4.19 -13.77
CA ILE A 179 3.72 4.16 -12.61
C ILE A 179 2.48 4.96 -12.97
N VAL A 180 1.33 4.29 -13.01
CA VAL A 180 0.17 4.80 -13.73
C VAL A 180 -1.13 4.29 -13.13
N VAL A 181 -2.19 5.09 -13.22
CA VAL A 181 -3.56 4.61 -12.99
C VAL A 181 -4.00 3.84 -14.25
N PRO A 182 -4.39 2.55 -14.14
CA PRO A 182 -4.73 1.70 -15.28
C PRO A 182 -5.60 2.32 -16.36
N SER A 183 -6.69 3.01 -15.98
CA SER A 183 -7.61 3.68 -16.90
C SER A 183 -6.97 4.77 -17.76
N PHE A 184 -5.77 5.26 -17.40
CA PHE A 184 -5.01 6.20 -18.21
C PHE A 184 -4.21 5.52 -19.34
N ILE A 185 -3.93 4.22 -19.24
CA ILE A 185 -3.16 3.48 -20.25
C ILE A 185 -3.89 3.47 -21.62
N PRO A 186 -5.20 3.17 -21.72
CA PRO A 186 -5.91 3.30 -22.99
C PRO A 186 -5.80 4.70 -23.60
N ARG A 187 -5.85 5.76 -22.78
CA ARG A 187 -5.78 7.16 -23.26
C ARG A 187 -4.42 7.50 -23.86
N ILE A 188 -3.33 7.00 -23.30
CA ILE A 188 -1.99 7.18 -23.90
C ILE A 188 -1.83 6.35 -25.17
N ILE A 189 -2.45 5.16 -25.26
CA ILE A 189 -2.47 4.37 -26.50
C ILE A 189 -3.28 5.09 -27.59
N ASP A 190 -4.48 5.58 -27.28
CA ASP A 190 -5.34 6.30 -28.23
C ASP A 190 -4.62 7.55 -28.78
N TYR A 191 -3.94 8.29 -27.89
CA TYR A 191 -3.12 9.43 -28.30
C TYR A 191 -1.99 9.01 -29.24
N ALA A 192 -1.29 7.91 -28.95
CA ALA A 192 -0.21 7.40 -29.79
C ALA A 192 -0.72 7.02 -31.20
N GLU A 193 -1.85 6.32 -31.27
CA GLU A 193 -2.49 5.93 -32.53
C GLU A 193 -2.92 7.15 -33.35
N ALA A 194 -3.50 8.16 -32.71
CA ALA A 194 -3.92 9.40 -33.36
C ALA A 194 -2.76 10.26 -33.89
N HIS A 195 -1.56 10.13 -33.32
CA HIS A 195 -0.38 10.94 -33.67
C HIS A 195 0.73 10.13 -34.37
N GLY A 196 0.43 8.91 -34.82
CA GLY A 196 1.39 8.06 -35.54
C GLY A 196 2.61 7.63 -34.71
N ILE A 197 2.46 7.56 -33.37
CA ILE A 197 3.52 7.10 -32.47
C ILE A 197 3.43 5.58 -32.35
N ASP A 198 4.51 4.87 -32.75
CA ASP A 198 4.61 3.43 -32.53
C ASP A 198 4.93 3.10 -31.07
N TYR A 199 3.88 3.04 -30.25
CA TYR A 199 3.97 2.71 -28.83
C TYR A 199 4.47 1.28 -28.57
N ARG A 200 4.29 0.37 -29.52
CA ARG A 200 4.71 -1.04 -29.40
C ARG A 200 6.23 -1.17 -29.52
N ALA A 201 6.87 -0.29 -30.31
CA ALA A 201 8.32 -0.18 -30.41
C ALA A 201 8.97 0.68 -29.30
N SER A 202 8.19 1.22 -28.36
CA SER A 202 8.71 2.06 -27.27
C SER A 202 9.61 1.28 -26.29
N SER A 203 10.24 1.98 -25.34
CA SER A 203 11.07 1.35 -24.29
C SER A 203 10.26 0.71 -23.16
N VAL A 204 8.98 1.05 -22.99
CA VAL A 204 8.17 0.59 -21.85
C VAL A 204 7.96 -0.91 -21.92
N ARG A 205 8.20 -1.61 -20.80
CA ARG A 205 8.03 -3.05 -20.63
C ARG A 205 7.09 -3.39 -19.47
N ARG A 206 7.01 -2.52 -18.47
CA ARG A 206 6.28 -2.76 -17.22
C ARG A 206 5.39 -1.57 -16.86
N ALA A 207 4.18 -1.85 -16.38
CA ALA A 207 3.32 -0.87 -15.74
C ALA A 207 3.04 -1.30 -14.29
N VAL A 208 3.40 -0.44 -13.36
CA VAL A 208 2.99 -0.56 -11.95
C VAL A 208 1.73 0.26 -11.77
N CYS A 209 0.66 -0.44 -11.45
CA CYS A 209 -0.70 0.05 -11.55
C CYS A 209 -1.28 0.36 -10.18
N ILE A 210 -1.67 1.62 -10.01
CA ILE A 210 -2.10 2.17 -8.73
C ILE A 210 -3.57 2.59 -8.75
N GLY A 211 -4.23 2.58 -7.60
CA GLY A 211 -5.55 3.19 -7.39
C GLY A 211 -6.75 2.48 -8.03
N GLU A 212 -6.53 1.57 -8.99
CA GLU A 212 -7.57 0.76 -9.63
C GLU A 212 -7.15 -0.71 -9.71
N ASN A 213 -8.10 -1.62 -9.50
CA ASN A 213 -7.87 -3.05 -9.64
C ASN A 213 -7.74 -3.43 -11.11
N LEU A 214 -6.78 -4.32 -11.42
CA LEU A 214 -6.61 -4.92 -12.76
C LEU A 214 -7.01 -6.39 -12.82
N ARG A 215 -7.37 -6.98 -11.69
CA ARG A 215 -7.65 -8.41 -11.58
C ARG A 215 -9.01 -8.68 -10.99
N GLU A 216 -9.57 -9.79 -11.44
CA GLU A 216 -10.69 -10.46 -10.80
C GLU A 216 -10.22 -11.24 -9.57
N GLN A 217 -11.16 -11.75 -8.76
CA GLN A 217 -10.84 -12.49 -7.54
C GLN A 217 -10.11 -13.82 -7.79
N ASP A 218 -10.20 -14.37 -9.00
CA ASP A 218 -9.44 -15.55 -9.44
C ASP A 218 -8.03 -15.21 -9.99
N PHE A 219 -7.63 -13.93 -9.87
CA PHE A 219 -6.37 -13.36 -10.35
C PHE A 219 -6.19 -13.26 -11.87
N SER A 220 -7.22 -13.62 -12.65
CA SER A 220 -7.26 -13.27 -14.07
C SER A 220 -7.31 -11.74 -14.25
N LEU A 221 -6.90 -11.25 -15.41
CA LEU A 221 -7.06 -9.83 -15.70
C LEU A 221 -8.54 -9.52 -15.92
N ASN A 222 -9.01 -8.41 -15.37
CA ASN A 222 -10.33 -7.90 -15.71
C ASN A 222 -10.37 -7.32 -17.14
N LEU A 223 -11.55 -6.89 -17.58
CA LEU A 223 -11.75 -6.33 -18.94
C LEU A 223 -10.78 -5.20 -19.29
N LEU A 224 -10.44 -4.34 -18.33
CA LEU A 224 -9.47 -3.26 -18.54
C LEU A 224 -8.06 -3.82 -18.73
N GLY A 225 -7.62 -4.72 -17.84
CA GLY A 225 -6.32 -5.37 -17.94
C GLY A 225 -6.13 -6.17 -19.23
N GLU A 226 -7.15 -6.93 -19.65
CA GLU A 226 -7.14 -7.67 -20.92
C GLU A 226 -7.07 -6.73 -22.13
N SER A 227 -7.86 -5.66 -22.12
CA SER A 227 -7.85 -4.66 -23.19
C SER A 227 -6.47 -4.01 -23.32
N ILE A 228 -5.85 -3.63 -22.20
CA ILE A 228 -4.49 -3.07 -22.17
C ILE A 228 -3.50 -4.09 -22.72
N ARG A 229 -3.50 -5.33 -22.22
CA ARG A 229 -2.51 -6.34 -22.63
C ARG A 229 -2.63 -6.73 -24.10
N ARG A 230 -3.84 -6.75 -24.66
CA ARG A 230 -4.08 -6.98 -26.09
C ARG A 230 -3.54 -5.84 -26.95
N ARG A 231 -3.69 -4.59 -26.49
CA ARG A 231 -3.23 -3.41 -27.23
C ARG A 231 -1.73 -3.19 -27.04
N TRP A 232 -1.19 -3.33 -25.84
CA TRP A 232 0.21 -3.06 -25.53
C TRP A 232 0.81 -4.21 -24.73
N ASN A 233 1.76 -4.92 -25.33
CA ASN A 233 2.39 -6.09 -24.74
C ASN A 233 3.42 -5.70 -23.66
N ILE A 234 2.92 -5.23 -22.52
CA ILE A 234 3.68 -4.89 -21.32
C ILE A 234 3.17 -5.71 -20.13
N GLU A 235 4.04 -5.94 -19.15
CA GLU A 235 3.66 -6.57 -17.89
C GLU A 235 2.86 -5.59 -17.03
N LEU A 236 1.81 -6.09 -16.39
CA LEU A 236 0.93 -5.31 -15.52
C LEU A 236 1.05 -5.83 -14.09
N PHE A 237 1.39 -4.95 -13.15
CA PHE A 237 1.50 -5.26 -11.72
C PHE A 237 0.51 -4.40 -10.94
N SER A 238 -0.43 -5.01 -10.23
CA SER A 238 -1.29 -4.26 -9.32
C SER A 238 -0.58 -3.92 -8.01
N THR A 239 -0.97 -2.79 -7.43
CA THR A 239 -0.60 -2.39 -6.06
C THR A 239 -1.84 -2.05 -5.25
N TYR A 240 -1.84 -2.42 -3.97
CA TYR A 240 -2.81 -1.95 -2.99
C TYR A 240 -2.08 -1.16 -1.91
N ALA A 241 -2.53 0.06 -1.64
CA ALA A 241 -1.93 0.94 -0.66
C ALA A 241 -2.97 1.93 -0.14
N SER A 242 -2.73 2.47 1.05
CA SER A 242 -3.43 3.64 1.58
C SER A 242 -2.46 4.51 2.38
N THR A 243 -2.84 5.76 2.61
CA THR A 243 -2.02 6.67 3.42
C THR A 243 -1.97 6.18 4.86
N GLU A 244 -3.11 5.68 5.36
CA GLU A 244 -3.30 5.14 6.70
C GLU A 244 -2.44 3.89 6.96
N MET A 245 -2.19 3.07 5.94
CA MET A 245 -1.32 1.89 6.05
C MET A 245 0.17 2.22 6.05
N ALA A 246 0.57 3.38 5.52
CA ALA A 246 1.97 3.75 5.26
C ALA A 246 2.80 2.63 4.58
N THR A 247 2.14 1.76 3.83
CA THR A 247 2.67 0.48 3.30
C THR A 247 1.92 0.13 2.03
N THR A 248 2.60 -0.49 1.08
CA THR A 248 2.07 -0.89 -0.23
C THR A 248 2.28 -2.38 -0.42
N PHE A 249 1.23 -3.09 -0.86
CA PHE A 249 1.34 -4.49 -1.27
C PHE A 249 1.38 -4.56 -2.79
N THR A 250 2.43 -5.14 -3.34
CA THR A 250 2.68 -5.20 -4.79
C THR A 250 2.72 -6.62 -5.29
N GLU A 251 2.12 -6.84 -6.46
CA GLU A 251 2.21 -8.11 -7.14
C GLU A 251 3.62 -8.41 -7.64
N CYS A 252 3.99 -9.70 -7.57
CA CYS A 252 5.14 -10.21 -8.28
C CYS A 252 4.73 -10.71 -9.70
N PRO A 253 5.68 -11.17 -10.54
CA PRO A 253 5.36 -11.71 -11.87
C PRO A 253 4.41 -12.91 -11.89
N CYS A 254 4.15 -13.56 -10.75
CA CYS A 254 3.13 -14.60 -10.66
C CYS A 254 1.70 -14.02 -10.77
N GLY A 255 1.49 -12.75 -10.42
CA GLY A 255 0.21 -12.08 -10.55
C GLY A 255 -0.90 -12.65 -9.66
N CYS A 256 -0.56 -13.19 -8.49
CA CYS A 256 -1.51 -13.86 -7.60
C CYS A 256 -1.65 -13.10 -6.26
N GLY A 257 -1.95 -11.80 -6.33
CA GLY A 257 -2.14 -10.93 -5.17
C GLY A 257 -0.88 -10.18 -4.72
N GLY A 258 -1.09 -9.10 -3.97
CA GLY A 258 -0.04 -8.23 -3.47
C GLY A 258 0.65 -8.83 -2.25
N HIS A 259 2.00 -8.84 -2.23
CA HIS A 259 2.74 -9.41 -1.11
C HIS A 259 2.67 -8.54 0.14
N HIS A 260 2.34 -9.15 1.27
CA HIS A 260 2.40 -8.54 2.59
C HIS A 260 3.85 -8.40 3.09
N HIS A 261 4.11 -7.32 3.82
CA HIS A 261 5.40 -6.97 4.42
C HIS A 261 5.32 -7.06 5.95
N PRO A 262 5.66 -8.23 6.56
CA PRO A 262 5.40 -8.50 7.97
C PRO A 262 6.20 -7.61 8.93
N GLU A 263 7.32 -7.05 8.50
CA GLU A 263 8.11 -6.08 9.26
C GLU A 263 7.53 -4.67 9.29
N LEU A 264 6.56 -4.40 8.41
CA LEU A 264 5.99 -3.06 8.24
C LEU A 264 4.58 -2.94 8.80
N ILE A 265 3.78 -4.02 8.74
CA ILE A 265 2.36 -3.94 9.06
C ILE A 265 1.80 -5.28 9.52
N ILE A 266 0.86 -5.26 10.46
CA ILE A 266 0.02 -6.42 10.82
C ILE A 266 -1.34 -6.22 10.15
N CYS A 267 -1.89 -7.29 9.59
CA CYS A 267 -3.17 -7.26 8.90
C CYS A 267 -4.12 -8.33 9.47
N GLU A 268 -5.36 -7.93 9.72
CA GLU A 268 -6.48 -8.78 10.11
C GLU A 268 -7.58 -8.66 9.05
N LEU A 269 -8.37 -9.70 8.84
CA LEU A 269 -9.64 -9.63 8.10
C LEU A 269 -10.77 -9.81 9.11
N ILE A 270 -11.61 -8.81 9.26
CA ILE A 270 -12.65 -8.76 10.30
C ILE A 270 -14.04 -8.94 9.68
N GLY A 271 -14.82 -9.84 10.27
CA GLY A 271 -16.19 -10.12 9.89
C GLY A 271 -17.20 -9.07 10.36
N ASP A 272 -18.48 -9.32 10.07
CA ASP A 272 -19.57 -8.46 10.54
C ASP A 272 -19.79 -8.54 12.06
N ASP A 273 -19.36 -9.63 12.69
CA ASP A 273 -19.40 -9.87 14.13
C ASP A 273 -18.25 -9.20 14.90
N GLY A 274 -17.31 -8.55 14.20
CA GLY A 274 -16.16 -7.89 14.80
C GLY A 274 -15.00 -8.85 15.15
N LEU A 275 -15.07 -10.12 14.73
CA LEU A 275 -14.03 -11.12 14.97
C LEU A 275 -13.22 -11.39 13.69
N PRO A 276 -11.99 -11.91 13.80
CA PRO A 276 -11.25 -12.39 12.65
C PRO A 276 -12.03 -13.49 11.90
N VAL A 277 -12.12 -13.37 10.58
CA VAL A 277 -12.76 -14.38 9.73
C VAL A 277 -11.86 -15.61 9.57
N ALA A 278 -12.46 -16.73 9.16
CA ALA A 278 -11.71 -17.95 8.86
C ALA A 278 -10.76 -17.73 7.66
N ASP A 279 -9.75 -18.60 7.54
CA ASP A 279 -8.92 -18.63 6.35
C ASP A 279 -9.81 -18.84 5.11
N ASP A 280 -9.48 -18.11 4.03
CA ASP A 280 -10.22 -18.00 2.77
C ASP A 280 -11.54 -17.20 2.80
N GLU A 281 -12.04 -16.74 3.95
CA GLU A 281 -13.21 -15.85 4.01
C GLU A 281 -12.86 -14.39 3.71
N ALA A 282 -13.82 -13.67 3.13
CA ALA A 282 -13.66 -12.24 2.90
C ALA A 282 -14.01 -11.47 4.17
N GLY A 283 -13.18 -10.47 4.51
CA GLY A 283 -13.43 -9.59 5.64
C GLY A 283 -12.97 -8.17 5.34
N GLU A 284 -13.30 -7.26 6.24
CA GLU A 284 -12.76 -5.91 6.22
C GLU A 284 -11.29 -5.94 6.65
N LEU A 285 -10.42 -5.37 5.82
CA LEU A 285 -9.01 -5.25 6.14
C LEU A 285 -8.83 -4.26 7.30
N VAL A 286 -8.26 -4.77 8.39
CA VAL A 286 -7.88 -4.01 9.57
C VAL A 286 -6.37 -4.07 9.72
N VAL A 287 -5.75 -2.93 10.03
CA VAL A 287 -4.28 -2.82 10.02
C VAL A 287 -3.71 -2.23 11.30
N THR A 288 -2.54 -2.72 11.69
CA THR A 288 -1.69 -2.11 12.73
C THR A 288 -0.33 -1.80 12.12
N THR A 289 0.06 -0.53 12.09
CA THR A 289 1.32 -0.09 11.48
C THR A 289 2.49 -0.37 12.43
N LEU A 290 3.59 -0.90 11.91
CA LEU A 290 4.81 -1.18 12.67
C LEU A 290 5.91 -0.20 12.29
N GLY A 291 6.60 0.34 13.30
CA GLY A 291 7.76 1.22 13.11
C GLY A 291 7.44 2.62 12.57
N VAL A 292 6.16 3.03 12.57
CA VAL A 292 5.75 4.41 12.29
C VAL A 292 5.89 5.23 13.58
N GLU A 293 6.60 6.35 13.51
CA GLU A 293 6.86 7.22 14.67
C GLU A 293 5.84 8.35 14.78
N GLY A 294 5.48 8.99 13.66
CA GLY A 294 4.68 10.21 13.65
C GLY A 294 3.23 9.97 14.11
N MET A 295 2.49 9.15 13.37
CA MET A 295 1.10 8.78 13.65
C MET A 295 0.87 7.28 13.38
N PRO A 296 1.41 6.40 14.23
CA PRO A 296 1.12 4.96 14.15
C PRO A 296 -0.38 4.68 14.41
N LEU A 297 -0.92 3.68 13.74
CA LEU A 297 -2.29 3.21 13.92
C LEU A 297 -2.33 1.78 14.43
N VAL A 298 -3.24 1.51 15.36
CA VAL A 298 -3.53 0.21 15.95
C VAL A 298 -4.97 -0.20 15.61
N ARG A 299 -5.12 -1.37 15.00
CA ARG A 299 -6.40 -1.93 14.54
C ARG A 299 -7.29 -0.93 13.78
N PHE A 300 -6.69 -0.22 12.82
CA PHE A 300 -7.41 0.72 11.97
C PHE A 300 -8.24 0.02 10.91
N LYS A 301 -9.53 0.36 10.84
CA LYS A 301 -10.48 -0.13 9.82
C LYS A 301 -10.32 0.63 8.52
N THR A 302 -9.85 -0.06 7.47
CA THR A 302 -9.62 0.55 6.15
C THR A 302 -10.92 0.80 5.39
N GLY A 303 -12.00 0.07 5.71
CA GLY A 303 -13.23 0.05 4.94
C GLY A 303 -13.15 -0.78 3.65
N ASP A 304 -12.00 -1.36 3.32
CA ASP A 304 -11.79 -2.19 2.13
C ASP A 304 -11.97 -3.68 2.45
N LEU A 305 -12.62 -4.42 1.55
CA LEU A 305 -12.85 -5.86 1.69
C LEU A 305 -11.85 -6.66 0.86
N ALA A 306 -11.25 -7.67 1.46
CA ALA A 306 -10.26 -8.51 0.81
C ALA A 306 -10.29 -9.95 1.35
N ARG A 307 -9.51 -10.83 0.70
CA ARG A 307 -9.15 -12.17 1.16
C ARG A 307 -7.64 -12.29 1.33
N PHE A 308 -7.22 -13.18 2.21
CA PHE A 308 -5.82 -13.54 2.39
C PHE A 308 -5.53 -14.86 1.70
N HIS A 309 -4.37 -14.93 1.03
CA HIS A 309 -3.84 -16.15 0.44
C HIS A 309 -2.51 -16.47 1.11
N ARG A 310 -2.49 -17.52 1.92
CA ARG A 310 -1.34 -17.87 2.78
C ARG A 310 -0.38 -18.87 2.14
N GLU A 311 -0.79 -19.51 1.06
CA GLU A 311 0.08 -20.44 0.33
C GLU A 311 1.36 -19.75 -0.16
N PRO A 312 2.54 -20.40 -0.03
CA PRO A 312 3.79 -19.87 -0.55
C PRO A 312 3.69 -19.52 -2.03
N CYS A 313 4.26 -18.38 -2.41
CA CYS A 313 4.25 -17.95 -3.80
C CYS A 313 5.42 -18.57 -4.58
N ARG A 314 5.19 -18.89 -5.85
CA ARG A 314 6.24 -19.39 -6.76
C ARG A 314 7.40 -18.39 -6.96
N CYS A 315 7.25 -17.12 -6.55
CA CYS A 315 8.34 -16.14 -6.53
C CYS A 315 9.36 -16.37 -5.39
N GLY A 316 9.09 -17.34 -4.49
CA GLY A 316 9.94 -17.70 -3.36
C GLY A 316 9.61 -16.99 -2.04
N ARG A 317 8.60 -16.12 -2.03
CA ARG A 317 8.05 -15.53 -0.78
C ARG A 317 7.08 -16.48 -0.11
N THR A 318 7.16 -16.51 1.22
CA THR A 318 6.27 -17.27 2.10
C THR A 318 5.26 -16.39 2.83
N THR A 319 5.26 -15.08 2.56
CA THR A 319 4.30 -14.15 3.14
C THR A 319 2.90 -14.34 2.54
N MET A 320 1.91 -13.98 3.35
CA MET A 320 0.53 -13.83 2.89
C MET A 320 0.46 -12.86 1.72
N ARG A 321 -0.48 -13.11 0.81
CA ARG A 321 -0.83 -12.21 -0.29
C ARG A 321 -2.26 -11.73 -0.13
N ILE A 322 -2.48 -10.44 -0.33
CA ILE A 322 -3.82 -9.86 -0.35
C ILE A 322 -4.45 -10.05 -1.74
N SER A 323 -5.73 -10.41 -1.77
CA SER A 323 -6.51 -10.43 -3.02
C SER A 323 -6.66 -9.02 -3.62
N PRO A 324 -7.09 -8.91 -4.89
CA PRO A 324 -7.68 -7.66 -5.36
C PRO A 324 -8.81 -7.23 -4.42
N ILE A 325 -8.96 -5.93 -4.18
CA ILE A 325 -10.00 -5.42 -3.27
C ILE A 325 -11.38 -5.74 -3.85
N ILE A 326 -12.19 -6.46 -3.10
CA ILE A 326 -13.54 -6.90 -3.50
C ILE A 326 -14.47 -5.70 -3.63
N GLY A 327 -14.35 -4.76 -2.69
CA GLY A 327 -15.17 -3.56 -2.63
C GLY A 327 -14.93 -2.80 -1.34
N ARG A 328 -15.73 -1.74 -1.13
CA ARG A 328 -15.74 -0.97 0.11
C ARG A 328 -16.99 -1.21 0.90
N ARG A 329 -16.85 -1.40 2.21
CA ARG A 329 -17.97 -1.69 3.13
C ARG A 329 -19.07 -0.63 3.04
N ASN A 330 -18.68 0.65 2.96
CA ASN A 330 -19.63 1.78 2.87
C ASN A 330 -20.31 1.92 1.50
N HIS A 331 -19.83 1.24 0.46
CA HIS A 331 -20.40 1.27 -0.89
C HIS A 331 -21.19 0.00 -1.24
N MET A 332 -21.17 -1.01 -0.36
CA MET A 332 -22.01 -2.19 -0.55
C MET A 332 -23.45 -1.86 -0.22
N VAL A 333 -24.31 -1.83 -1.24
CA VAL A 333 -25.75 -1.79 -1.05
C VAL A 333 -26.16 -3.08 -0.35
N LYS A 334 -26.51 -2.99 0.93
CA LYS A 334 -27.18 -4.09 1.64
C LYS A 334 -28.56 -4.27 1.00
N TYR A 335 -28.70 -5.21 0.07
CA TYR A 335 -30.02 -5.74 -0.28
C TYR A 335 -30.55 -6.44 0.98
N LYS A 336 -31.61 -5.88 1.58
CA LYS A 336 -32.40 -6.53 2.63
C LYS A 336 -33.42 -7.47 2.00
#